data_AF-A0A6M5J6M0-F1
#
_entry.id   AF-A0A6M5J6M0-F1
#
_cell.length_a   1.000
_cell.length_b   1.000
_cell.length_c   1.000
_cell.angle_alpha   90.00
_cell.angle_beta   90.00
_cell.angle_gamma   90.00
#
_symmetry.space_group_name_H-M   'P 1'
#
loop_
_entity.id
_entity.type
_entity.pdbx_description
1 polymer ?
#
loop_
_entity_poly.entity_id
_entity_poly.type
_entity_poly.pdbx_seq_one_letter_code
_entity_poly.pdbx_strand_id
1 'polypeptide(L)'
;MGWKLPTLAAVTVVTFTATAVLFGMAPGASAGCGSGVVDPGAAGGQSVAGYSGEQLENAGIIMNAAAELGLPTTAQTIGVMTAMGESTLRNLDHGDNAINPDGTVADSVGLFQQQERGYGPLADRMDPHKAATAFFTRLMGVDEWETMAPTLAAHAVQINADPNYYTPFYIPATEVVQTLLSTGGAGECAIGGDAVQLAQQLVDAADQGRLIGSTPDHIKEIRWIAQGQTVPDCGVDVRILQVLVLALQIFDQVGVSDINRKCTGQIEGAGTASSHYFNGGGLAVDFYRLNGQGVTGADGNSIRLITALDPVMPAGARVGQVDCRASAGATVSTTNFTQFEDSCNHLHIDVGFTDGQLTTN
;
A
#
# COMPACT_ATOMS: atom_id res chain seq x y z
N MET A 1 64.07 48.97 -51.56
CA MET A 1 64.24 48.28 -50.26
C MET A 1 63.23 48.87 -49.30
N GLY A 2 62.08 48.20 -49.14
CA GLY A 2 60.99 48.67 -48.29
C GLY A 2 60.91 47.80 -47.04
N TRP A 3 61.17 48.39 -45.87
CA TRP A 3 60.81 47.81 -44.59
C TRP A 3 59.49 48.44 -44.14
N LYS A 4 58.42 47.63 -44.14
CA LYS A 4 57.15 47.99 -43.52
C LYS A 4 57.16 47.50 -42.07
N LEU A 5 56.87 48.43 -41.16
CA LEU A 5 56.67 48.19 -39.72
C LEU A 5 55.51 47.22 -39.49
N PRO A 6 55.57 46.35 -38.45
CA PRO A 6 54.49 45.44 -38.14
C PRO A 6 53.32 46.16 -37.48
N THR A 7 52.12 45.88 -37.97
CA THR A 7 50.82 46.23 -37.39
C THR A 7 50.64 45.58 -36.02
N LEU A 8 50.47 46.40 -34.98
CA LEU A 8 49.95 45.99 -33.67
C LEU A 8 48.47 45.61 -33.82
N ALA A 9 48.15 44.32 -33.69
CA ALA A 9 46.78 43.87 -33.54
C ALA A 9 46.35 44.09 -32.07
N ALA A 10 45.35 44.95 -31.86
CA ALA A 10 44.69 45.10 -30.57
C ALA A 10 43.93 43.80 -30.26
N VAL A 11 44.35 43.08 -29.22
CA VAL A 11 43.60 41.95 -28.67
C VAL A 11 42.53 42.52 -27.75
N THR A 12 41.30 42.59 -28.24
CA THR A 12 40.12 42.90 -27.43
C THR A 12 39.83 41.67 -26.56
N VAL A 13 40.17 41.74 -25.27
CA VAL A 13 39.76 40.72 -24.30
C VAL A 13 38.27 40.91 -24.03
N VAL A 14 37.43 40.10 -24.68
CA VAL A 14 36.01 39.99 -24.34
C VAL A 14 35.93 39.12 -23.08
N THR A 15 35.81 39.76 -21.92
CA THR A 15 35.48 39.08 -20.67
C THR A 15 34.03 38.61 -20.76
N PHE A 16 33.82 37.32 -21.05
CA PHE A 16 32.53 36.66 -20.82
C PHE A 16 32.34 36.53 -19.31
N THR A 17 31.58 37.44 -18.71
CA THR A 17 30.98 37.19 -17.40
C THR A 17 29.88 36.16 -17.59
N ALA A 18 30.22 34.88 -17.39
CA ALA A 18 29.24 33.82 -17.28
C ALA A 18 28.45 34.03 -15.99
N THR A 19 27.33 34.75 -16.08
CA THR A 19 26.33 34.77 -15.02
C THR A 19 25.69 33.38 -15.02
N ALA A 20 26.18 32.50 -14.15
CA ALA A 20 25.54 31.22 -13.89
C ALA A 20 24.15 31.49 -13.30
N VAL A 21 23.12 31.46 -14.16
CA VAL A 21 21.74 31.33 -13.71
C VAL A 21 21.60 29.91 -13.20
N LEU A 22 21.91 29.73 -11.91
CA LEU A 22 21.54 28.55 -11.15
C LEU A 22 20.00 28.53 -11.09
N PHE A 23 19.36 27.90 -12.08
CA PHE A 23 18.06 27.30 -11.86
C PHE A 23 18.28 26.21 -10.81
N GLY A 24 18.05 26.56 -9.55
CA GLY A 24 17.83 25.59 -8.50
C GLY A 24 16.57 24.81 -8.84
N MET A 25 16.71 23.76 -9.66
CA MET A 25 15.78 22.65 -9.60
C MET A 25 15.97 22.05 -8.21
N ALA A 26 15.14 22.46 -7.27
CA ALA A 26 14.87 21.63 -6.12
C ALA A 26 14.51 20.24 -6.68
N PRO A 27 15.06 19.14 -6.16
CA PRO A 27 14.45 17.87 -6.42
C PRO A 27 13.00 18.02 -5.96
N GLY A 28 12.05 17.84 -6.88
CA GLY A 28 10.67 17.66 -6.48
C GLY A 28 10.70 16.54 -5.46
N ALA A 29 10.40 16.86 -4.21
CA ALA A 29 10.15 15.86 -3.22
C ALA A 29 8.96 15.07 -3.76
N SER A 30 9.26 13.92 -4.34
CA SER A 30 8.25 12.90 -4.57
C SER A 30 7.66 12.65 -3.20
N ALA A 31 6.43 13.10 -2.98
CA ALA A 31 5.54 12.62 -1.94
C ALA A 31 5.23 11.15 -2.25
N GLY A 32 6.25 10.31 -2.18
CA GLY A 32 6.05 8.90 -1.98
C GLY A 32 5.63 8.74 -0.53
N CYS A 33 4.63 7.90 -0.28
CA CYS A 33 4.42 7.30 1.03
C CYS A 33 5.67 6.46 1.38
N GLY A 34 6.79 7.12 1.71
CA GLY A 34 7.96 6.49 2.29
C GLY A 34 7.61 6.04 3.70
N SER A 35 8.35 5.06 4.22
CA SER A 35 8.20 4.48 5.57
C SER A 35 7.84 5.56 6.58
N GLY A 36 6.54 5.65 6.87
CA GLY A 36 6.02 6.81 7.58
C GLY A 36 6.40 6.68 9.03
N VAL A 37 7.27 7.57 9.49
CA VAL A 37 7.43 7.81 10.92
C VAL A 37 6.13 8.47 11.38
N VAL A 38 5.50 7.90 12.38
CA VAL A 38 4.25 8.41 12.96
C VAL A 38 4.52 8.98 14.34
N ASP A 39 3.72 9.95 14.75
CA ASP A 39 3.66 10.36 16.16
C ASP A 39 2.77 9.35 16.91
N PRO A 40 3.32 8.54 17.84
CA PRO A 40 2.54 7.55 18.57
C PRO A 40 1.36 8.13 19.35
N GLY A 41 1.42 9.41 19.74
CA GLY A 41 0.34 10.10 20.45
C GLY A 41 -0.73 10.73 19.55
N ALA A 42 -0.54 10.74 18.22
CA ALA A 42 -1.36 11.52 17.30
C ALA A 42 -2.79 11.00 17.13
N ALA A 43 -3.05 9.71 17.40
CA ALA A 43 -4.40 9.16 17.35
C ALA A 43 -5.35 9.76 18.42
N GLY A 44 -4.82 10.49 19.41
CA GLY A 44 -5.61 11.09 20.48
C GLY A 44 -6.50 10.07 21.20
N GLY A 45 -7.62 10.51 21.77
CA GLY A 45 -8.62 9.64 22.41
C GLY A 45 -9.49 8.83 21.43
N GLN A 46 -9.10 8.71 20.16
CA GLN A 46 -9.88 7.99 19.16
C GLN A 46 -9.73 6.47 19.31
N SER A 47 -10.75 5.74 18.86
CA SER A 47 -10.72 4.28 18.74
C SER A 47 -10.68 3.91 17.27
N VAL A 48 -9.77 3.02 16.90
CA VAL A 48 -9.52 2.54 15.53
C VAL A 48 -9.53 1.02 15.56
N ALA A 49 -10.41 0.38 14.78
CA ALA A 49 -10.57 -1.07 14.76
C ALA A 49 -10.75 -1.74 16.15
N GLY A 50 -11.28 -1.00 17.14
CA GLY A 50 -11.43 -1.47 18.53
C GLY A 50 -10.21 -1.26 19.43
N TYR A 51 -9.13 -0.64 18.94
CA TYR A 51 -7.93 -0.29 19.69
C TYR A 51 -7.90 1.21 20.01
N SER A 52 -7.39 1.59 21.18
CA SER A 52 -7.34 3.00 21.61
C SER A 52 -6.22 3.27 22.61
N GLY A 53 -5.88 4.55 22.82
CA GLY A 53 -4.90 4.99 23.82
C GLY A 53 -3.56 4.28 23.69
N GLU A 54 -3.08 3.67 24.78
CA GLU A 54 -1.81 2.94 24.84
C GLU A 54 -1.64 1.89 23.72
N GLN A 55 -2.73 1.27 23.25
CA GLN A 55 -2.66 0.30 22.16
C GLN A 55 -2.23 0.95 20.84
N LEU A 56 -2.74 2.16 20.55
CA LEU A 56 -2.38 2.90 19.33
C LEU A 56 -0.99 3.55 19.48
N GLU A 57 -0.62 3.98 20.68
CA GLU A 57 0.75 4.42 20.98
C GLU A 57 1.76 3.29 20.74
N ASN A 58 1.48 2.08 21.23
CA ASN A 58 2.32 0.91 20.99
C ASN A 58 2.39 0.55 19.50
N ALA A 59 1.27 0.64 18.76
CA ALA A 59 1.27 0.45 17.31
C ALA A 59 2.17 1.47 16.60
N GLY A 60 2.12 2.75 16.99
CA GLY A 60 3.00 3.78 16.46
C GLY A 60 4.48 3.51 16.73
N ILE A 61 4.82 3.01 17.93
CA ILE A 61 6.19 2.59 18.26
C ILE A 61 6.66 1.44 17.37
N ILE A 62 5.80 0.43 17.12
CA ILE A 62 6.12 -0.68 16.21
C ILE A 62 6.38 -0.15 14.80
N MET A 63 5.52 0.74 14.29
CA MET A 63 5.68 1.32 12.95
C MET A 63 6.99 2.08 12.81
N ASN A 64 7.36 2.88 13.82
CA ASN A 64 8.60 3.64 13.86
C ASN A 64 9.84 2.74 13.89
N ALA A 65 9.82 1.64 14.65
CA ALA A 65 10.92 0.67 14.66
C ALA A 65 11.16 0.04 13.26
N ALA A 66 10.10 -0.29 12.52
CA ALA A 66 10.24 -0.75 11.13
C ALA A 66 10.73 0.37 10.20
N ALA A 67 10.23 1.61 10.36
CA ALA A 67 10.66 2.75 9.55
C ALA A 67 12.16 3.06 9.74
N GLU A 68 12.67 3.00 10.98
CA GLU A 68 14.09 3.19 11.29
C GLU A 68 15.00 2.13 10.64
N LEU A 69 14.47 0.92 10.41
CA LEU A 69 15.14 -0.14 9.66
C LEU A 69 14.99 0.00 8.13
N GLY A 70 14.31 1.04 7.65
CA GLY A 70 14.04 1.27 6.22
C GLY A 70 13.01 0.30 5.64
N LEU A 71 12.20 -0.35 6.47
CA LEU A 71 11.21 -1.32 6.03
C LEU A 71 9.92 -0.63 5.54
N PRO A 72 9.25 -1.20 4.51
CA PRO A 72 8.06 -0.60 3.93
C PRO A 72 6.86 -0.72 4.88
N THR A 73 5.79 0.02 4.60
CA THR A 73 4.52 -0.02 5.35
C THR A 73 3.95 -1.44 5.46
N THR A 74 4.17 -2.29 4.46
CA THR A 74 3.81 -3.72 4.55
C THR A 74 4.44 -4.42 5.76
N ALA A 75 5.72 -4.16 6.06
CA ALA A 75 6.36 -4.70 7.26
C ALA A 75 5.73 -4.10 8.53
N GLN A 76 5.51 -2.79 8.54
CA GLN A 76 4.86 -2.12 9.67
C GLN A 76 3.51 -2.76 10.01
N THR A 77 2.67 -3.03 9.00
CA THR A 77 1.40 -3.74 9.15
C THR A 77 1.58 -5.16 9.68
N ILE A 78 2.59 -5.92 9.20
CA ILE A 78 2.90 -7.26 9.72
C ILE A 78 3.27 -7.20 11.21
N GLY A 79 4.09 -6.23 11.63
CA GLY A 79 4.45 -6.05 13.03
C GLY A 79 3.25 -5.71 13.91
N VAL A 80 2.42 -4.75 13.49
CA VAL A 80 1.19 -4.37 14.22
C VAL A 80 0.22 -5.55 14.30
N MET A 81 -0.02 -6.26 13.19
CA MET A 81 -0.85 -7.47 13.13
C MET A 81 -0.36 -8.55 14.11
N THR A 82 0.95 -8.75 14.17
CA THR A 82 1.55 -9.74 15.08
C THR A 82 1.30 -9.35 16.53
N ALA A 83 1.61 -8.10 16.91
CA ALA A 83 1.41 -7.63 18.27
C ALA A 83 -0.07 -7.56 18.69
N MET A 84 -1.00 -7.36 17.75
CA MET A 84 -2.44 -7.52 17.99
C MET A 84 -2.78 -8.96 18.41
N GLY A 85 -2.26 -9.95 17.69
CA GLY A 85 -2.48 -11.36 18.01
C GLY A 85 -1.83 -11.78 19.34
N GLU A 86 -0.59 -11.35 19.57
CA GLU A 86 0.18 -11.76 20.76
C GLU A 86 -0.32 -11.11 22.06
N SER A 87 -0.68 -9.83 22.01
CA SER A 87 -0.87 -9.05 23.24
C SER A 87 -2.01 -8.05 23.16
N THR A 88 -2.79 -8.04 22.08
CA THR A 88 -3.77 -6.98 21.79
C THR A 88 -3.14 -5.57 21.79
N LEU A 89 -1.88 -5.47 21.34
CA LEU A 89 -1.06 -4.24 21.37
C LEU A 89 -0.77 -3.72 22.79
N ARG A 90 -0.67 -4.59 23.79
CA ARG A 90 -0.35 -4.23 25.17
C ARG A 90 1.03 -4.75 25.56
N ASN A 91 1.82 -3.95 26.25
CA ASN A 91 3.14 -4.37 26.69
C ASN A 91 3.04 -5.18 28.00
N LEU A 92 2.65 -6.46 27.89
CA LEU A 92 2.33 -7.32 29.03
C LEU A 92 3.59 -7.81 29.74
N ASP A 93 3.62 -7.78 31.07
CA ASP A 93 4.71 -8.31 31.89
C ASP A 93 4.62 -9.83 32.16
N HIS A 94 3.68 -10.50 31.49
CA HIS A 94 3.39 -11.91 31.64
C HIS A 94 2.91 -12.52 30.31
N GLY A 95 2.97 -13.85 30.24
CA GLY A 95 2.35 -14.66 29.19
C GLY A 95 1.31 -15.63 29.73
N ASP A 96 1.00 -16.67 28.97
CA ASP A 96 -0.06 -17.65 29.27
C ASP A 96 0.38 -18.82 30.17
N ASN A 97 1.62 -18.81 30.66
CA ASN A 97 2.26 -19.90 31.40
C ASN A 97 2.33 -21.22 30.61
N ALA A 98 2.41 -21.16 29.27
CA ALA A 98 2.68 -22.33 28.45
C ALA A 98 3.94 -23.08 28.91
N ILE A 99 3.99 -24.39 28.63
CA ILE A 99 5.14 -25.24 28.97
C ILE A 99 6.01 -25.43 27.73
N ASN A 100 7.27 -25.03 27.83
CA ASN A 100 8.27 -25.22 26.80
C ASN A 100 8.58 -26.71 26.58
N PRO A 101 9.14 -27.10 25.42
CA PRO A 101 9.52 -28.50 25.14
C PRO A 101 10.48 -29.12 26.17
N ASP A 102 11.24 -28.30 26.90
CA ASP A 102 12.16 -28.73 27.96
C ASP A 102 11.51 -28.81 29.35
N GLY A 103 10.19 -28.57 29.45
CA GLY A 103 9.41 -28.65 30.69
C GLY A 103 9.42 -27.38 31.54
N THR A 104 10.11 -26.31 31.11
CA THR A 104 10.06 -25.00 31.79
C THR A 104 8.78 -24.24 31.48
N VAL A 105 8.35 -23.34 32.37
CA VAL A 105 7.27 -22.39 32.06
C VAL A 105 7.83 -21.31 31.15
N ALA A 106 7.12 -20.99 30.07
CA ALA A 106 7.45 -19.94 29.13
C ALA A 106 7.51 -18.57 29.85
N ASP A 107 8.57 -17.82 29.60
CA ASP A 107 8.81 -16.48 30.17
C ASP A 107 8.42 -15.37 29.18
N SER A 108 7.44 -15.63 28.32
CA SER A 108 6.95 -14.72 27.29
C SER A 108 6.45 -13.41 27.91
N VAL A 109 6.91 -12.29 27.36
CA VAL A 109 6.50 -10.93 27.77
C VAL A 109 6.50 -9.96 26.58
N GLY A 110 5.96 -8.78 26.83
CA GLY A 110 5.97 -7.64 25.92
C GLY A 110 4.97 -7.75 24.78
N LEU A 111 5.05 -6.79 23.85
CA LEU A 111 4.13 -6.65 22.71
C LEU A 111 4.03 -7.90 21.83
N PHE A 112 5.14 -8.63 21.71
CA PHE A 112 5.28 -9.80 20.83
C PHE A 112 5.39 -11.11 21.61
N GLN A 113 5.14 -11.12 22.92
CA GLN A 113 5.21 -12.32 23.79
C GLN A 113 6.52 -13.11 23.63
N GLN A 114 7.63 -12.38 23.55
CA GLN A 114 8.97 -12.92 23.29
C GLN A 114 9.54 -13.59 24.55
N GLN A 115 10.18 -14.74 24.39
CA GLN A 115 10.90 -15.45 25.46
C GLN A 115 12.38 -15.02 25.54
N GLU A 116 12.98 -15.10 26.73
CA GLU A 116 14.42 -14.81 26.90
C GLU A 116 15.27 -15.67 25.97
N ARG A 117 14.88 -16.94 25.81
CA ARG A 117 15.48 -17.86 24.84
C ARG A 117 15.19 -17.37 23.42
N GLY A 118 16.12 -16.58 22.90
CA GLY A 118 16.15 -16.09 21.52
C GLY A 118 15.99 -14.58 21.38
N TYR A 119 15.30 -13.91 22.29
CA TYR A 119 15.08 -12.46 22.21
C TYR A 119 15.86 -11.66 23.26
N GLY A 120 16.52 -12.32 24.21
CA GLY A 120 17.44 -11.67 25.14
C GLY A 120 16.76 -11.20 26.44
N PRO A 121 17.40 -10.26 27.17
CA PRO A 121 17.04 -9.97 28.55
C PRO A 121 15.65 -9.33 28.66
N LEU A 122 15.00 -9.51 29.82
CA LEU A 122 13.67 -8.96 30.13
C LEU A 122 13.55 -7.46 29.79
N ALA A 123 14.59 -6.67 30.08
CA ALA A 123 14.60 -5.23 29.84
C ALA A 123 14.47 -4.86 28.34
N ASP A 124 14.96 -5.69 27.43
CA ASP A 124 14.83 -5.44 25.99
C ASP A 124 13.48 -5.92 25.46
N ARG A 125 12.94 -7.01 26.01
CA ARG A 125 11.62 -7.55 25.62
C ARG A 125 10.45 -6.71 26.15
N MET A 126 10.64 -6.03 27.28
CA MET A 126 9.66 -5.10 27.87
C MET A 126 9.79 -3.67 27.33
N ASP A 127 10.79 -3.37 26.49
CA ASP A 127 10.89 -2.09 25.79
C ASP A 127 10.17 -2.24 24.43
N PRO A 128 9.04 -1.55 24.20
CA PRO A 128 8.26 -1.70 22.97
C PRO A 128 9.06 -1.52 21.67
N HIS A 129 9.99 -0.56 21.65
CA HIS A 129 10.77 -0.24 20.46
C HIS A 129 11.83 -1.32 20.22
N LYS A 130 12.54 -1.76 21.26
CA LYS A 130 13.53 -2.84 21.14
C LYS A 130 12.88 -4.18 20.78
N ALA A 131 11.75 -4.51 21.39
CA ALA A 131 11.02 -5.74 21.09
C ALA A 131 10.54 -5.76 19.62
N ALA A 132 10.04 -4.63 19.11
CA ALA A 132 9.67 -4.46 17.71
C ALA A 132 10.87 -4.55 16.77
N THR A 133 11.98 -3.88 17.11
CA THR A 133 13.24 -3.94 16.35
C THR A 133 13.75 -5.37 16.24
N ALA A 134 13.67 -6.16 17.33
CA ALA A 134 14.06 -7.57 17.33
C ALA A 134 13.15 -8.43 16.44
N PHE A 135 11.84 -8.18 16.44
CA PHE A 135 10.89 -8.83 15.53
C PHE A 135 11.24 -8.55 14.07
N PHE A 136 11.42 -7.28 13.70
CA PHE A 136 11.73 -6.89 12.32
C PHE A 136 13.08 -7.39 11.84
N THR A 137 14.09 -7.39 12.71
CA THR A 137 15.41 -7.96 12.40
C THR A 137 15.30 -9.45 12.01
N ARG A 138 14.39 -10.20 12.65
CA ARG A 138 14.11 -11.58 12.28
C ARG A 138 13.28 -11.69 11.01
N LEU A 139 12.27 -10.84 10.83
CA LEU A 139 11.46 -10.79 9.61
C LEU A 139 12.33 -10.61 8.36
N MET A 140 13.32 -9.71 8.43
CA MET A 140 14.30 -9.49 7.35
C MET A 140 15.17 -10.72 7.02
N GLY A 141 15.24 -11.70 7.93
CA GLY A 141 15.92 -12.98 7.71
C GLY A 141 15.00 -14.09 7.18
N VAL A 142 13.70 -13.84 6.99
CA VAL A 142 12.76 -14.78 6.40
C VAL A 142 12.81 -14.62 4.89
N ASP A 143 13.18 -15.68 4.17
CA ASP A 143 13.23 -15.66 2.70
C ASP A 143 11.85 -15.30 2.12
N GLU A 144 11.81 -14.38 1.15
CA GLU A 144 10.62 -13.98 0.38
C GLU A 144 9.43 -13.45 1.21
N TRP A 145 9.66 -13.01 2.45
CA TRP A 145 8.61 -12.51 3.35
C TRP A 145 7.76 -11.39 2.74
N GLU A 146 8.34 -10.59 1.84
CA GLU A 146 7.67 -9.49 1.13
C GLU A 146 6.51 -9.96 0.24
N THR A 147 6.59 -11.20 -0.23
CA THR A 147 5.62 -11.80 -1.16
C THR A 147 4.73 -12.86 -0.50
N MET A 148 5.03 -13.21 0.76
CA MET A 148 4.22 -14.13 1.54
C MET A 148 2.89 -13.50 1.96
N ALA A 149 1.89 -14.35 2.24
CA ALA A 149 0.73 -13.89 2.98
C ALA A 149 1.20 -13.34 4.35
N PRO A 150 0.72 -12.17 4.80
CA PRO A 150 1.19 -11.52 6.04
C PRO A 150 1.21 -12.45 7.25
N THR A 151 0.19 -13.29 7.40
CA THR A 151 0.08 -14.29 8.48
C THR A 151 1.22 -15.30 8.47
N LEU A 152 1.66 -15.72 7.28
CA LEU A 152 2.77 -16.66 7.11
C LEU A 152 4.11 -16.01 7.42
N ALA A 153 4.29 -14.74 7.05
CA ALA A 153 5.48 -13.97 7.40
C ALA A 153 5.61 -13.79 8.92
N ALA A 154 4.51 -13.43 9.60
CA ALA A 154 4.45 -13.34 11.05
C ALA A 154 4.70 -14.71 11.72
N HIS A 155 4.07 -15.77 11.22
CA HIS A 155 4.28 -17.13 11.69
C HIS A 155 5.73 -17.60 11.50
N ALA A 156 6.40 -17.25 10.41
CA ALA A 156 7.80 -17.61 10.18
C ALA A 156 8.73 -16.98 11.24
N VAL A 157 8.39 -15.80 11.76
CA VAL A 157 9.14 -15.13 12.83
C VAL A 157 8.81 -15.69 14.22
N GLN A 158 7.51 -15.90 14.49
CA GLN A 158 7.01 -16.27 15.83
C GLN A 158 6.98 -17.78 16.09
N ILE A 159 6.85 -18.58 15.04
CA ILE A 159 6.87 -20.05 15.07
C ILE A 159 5.79 -20.60 16.02
N ASN A 160 4.57 -20.06 15.91
CA ASN A 160 3.41 -20.57 16.66
C ASN A 160 2.86 -21.86 16.03
N ALA A 161 1.82 -22.47 16.63
CA ALA A 161 1.29 -23.75 16.16
C ALA A 161 0.40 -23.67 14.90
N ASP A 162 -0.22 -22.52 14.64
CA ASP A 162 -1.16 -22.32 13.54
C ASP A 162 -0.64 -21.25 12.57
N PRO A 163 -0.24 -21.61 11.34
CA PRO A 163 0.28 -20.66 10.35
C PRO A 163 -0.73 -19.59 9.94
N ASN A 164 -2.02 -19.78 10.21
CA ASN A 164 -3.08 -18.81 9.91
C ASN A 164 -3.55 -18.02 11.14
N TYR A 165 -2.91 -18.19 12.30
CA TYR A 165 -3.33 -17.55 13.56
C TYR A 165 -3.50 -16.04 13.44
N TYR A 166 -2.62 -15.36 12.69
CA TYR A 166 -2.63 -13.89 12.60
C TYR A 166 -3.62 -13.34 11.57
N THR A 167 -4.23 -14.19 10.74
CA THR A 167 -5.10 -13.78 9.63
C THR A 167 -6.23 -12.83 10.06
N PRO A 168 -6.93 -13.03 11.20
CA PRO A 168 -8.01 -12.14 11.61
C PRO A 168 -7.55 -10.72 11.98
N PHE A 169 -6.27 -10.53 12.31
CA PHE A 169 -5.74 -9.24 12.76
C PHE A 169 -5.22 -8.37 11.61
N TYR A 170 -5.10 -8.92 10.40
CA TYR A 170 -4.51 -8.20 9.27
C TYR A 170 -5.26 -6.91 8.91
N ILE A 171 -6.59 -6.96 8.98
CA ILE A 171 -7.46 -5.82 8.66
C ILE A 171 -7.46 -4.76 9.74
N PRO A 172 -7.71 -5.10 11.02
CA PRO A 172 -7.51 -4.14 12.10
C PRO A 172 -6.13 -3.48 12.09
N ALA A 173 -5.06 -4.24 11.80
CA ALA A 173 -3.72 -3.70 11.71
C ALA A 173 -3.54 -2.72 10.55
N THR A 174 -4.16 -3.00 9.40
CA THR A 174 -4.14 -2.11 8.24
C THR A 174 -4.85 -0.79 8.56
N GLU A 175 -6.03 -0.85 9.19
CA GLU A 175 -6.80 0.34 9.61
C GLU A 175 -6.00 1.20 10.61
N VAL A 176 -5.38 0.57 11.61
CA VAL A 176 -4.53 1.25 12.60
C VAL A 176 -3.32 1.91 11.94
N VAL A 177 -2.59 1.19 11.08
CA VAL A 177 -1.41 1.72 10.38
C VAL A 177 -1.80 2.91 9.49
N GLN A 178 -2.87 2.79 8.70
CA GLN A 178 -3.33 3.89 7.84
C GLN A 178 -3.74 5.12 8.66
N THR A 179 -4.50 4.93 9.75
CA THR A 179 -4.94 6.05 10.60
C THR A 179 -3.74 6.77 11.24
N LEU A 180 -2.75 6.02 11.72
CA LEU A 180 -1.54 6.60 12.32
C LEU A 180 -0.70 7.37 11.29
N LEU A 181 -0.59 6.85 10.06
CA LEU A 181 0.06 7.57 8.95
C LEU A 181 -0.66 8.88 8.61
N SER A 182 -1.99 8.91 8.69
CA SER A 182 -2.80 10.09 8.39
C SER A 182 -2.82 11.14 9.51
N THR A 183 -2.58 10.76 10.77
CA THR A 183 -2.66 11.65 11.94
C THR A 183 -1.31 12.22 12.39
N GLY A 184 -0.18 11.56 12.07
CA GLY A 184 1.17 11.89 12.54
C GLY A 184 1.86 13.13 11.93
N GLY A 185 1.15 14.01 11.22
CA GLY A 185 1.74 15.25 10.70
C GLY A 185 2.57 15.08 9.43
N ALA A 186 1.96 14.55 8.38
CA ALA A 186 2.12 15.04 7.01
C ALA A 186 0.74 14.92 6.37
N GLY A 187 0.13 16.05 6.01
CA GLY A 187 -1.10 15.99 5.23
C GLY A 187 -0.77 15.43 3.86
N GLU A 188 -0.88 14.11 3.66
CA GLU A 188 -0.70 13.45 2.36
C GLU A 188 -1.09 11.96 2.30
N CYS A 189 -1.89 11.43 3.24
CA CYS A 189 -2.52 10.09 3.09
C CYS A 189 -4.06 10.12 3.02
N ALA A 190 -4.69 11.30 3.06
CA ALA A 190 -6.08 11.42 2.65
C ALA A 190 -6.11 11.35 1.11
N ILE A 191 -6.76 10.33 0.56
CA ILE A 191 -6.98 10.27 -0.87
C ILE A 191 -8.02 11.32 -1.23
N GLY A 192 -7.55 12.42 -1.83
CA GLY A 192 -8.39 13.52 -2.28
C GLY A 192 -9.41 13.07 -3.34
N GLY A 193 -10.44 13.88 -3.55
CA GLY A 193 -11.44 13.68 -4.62
C GLY A 193 -11.10 14.42 -5.92
N ASP A 194 -9.89 14.95 -6.08
CA ASP A 194 -9.47 15.66 -7.29
C ASP A 194 -8.89 14.67 -8.31
N ALA A 195 -9.64 14.46 -9.41
CA ALA A 195 -9.26 13.51 -10.45
C ALA A 195 -7.93 13.85 -11.14
N VAL A 196 -7.59 15.14 -11.31
CA VAL A 196 -6.34 15.55 -11.97
C VAL A 196 -5.16 15.27 -11.04
N GLN A 197 -5.29 15.57 -9.75
CA GLN A 197 -4.24 15.28 -8.77
C GLN A 197 -3.99 13.78 -8.62
N LEU A 198 -5.05 12.97 -8.50
CA LEU A 198 -4.94 11.51 -8.45
C LEU A 198 -4.30 10.96 -9.73
N ALA A 199 -4.75 11.43 -10.90
CA ALA A 199 -4.18 11.00 -12.17
C ALA A 199 -2.69 11.36 -12.27
N GLN A 200 -2.26 12.53 -11.77
CA GLN A 200 -0.84 12.89 -11.76
C GLN A 200 -0.02 11.92 -10.89
N GLN A 201 -0.50 11.56 -9.70
CA GLN A 201 0.17 10.57 -8.84
C GLN A 201 0.29 9.20 -9.55
N LEU A 202 -0.77 8.76 -10.22
CA LEU A 202 -0.78 7.51 -10.97
C LEU A 202 0.16 7.55 -12.19
N VAL A 203 0.26 8.70 -12.87
CA VAL A 203 1.21 8.91 -13.96
C VAL A 203 2.65 8.86 -13.46
N ASP A 204 2.95 9.49 -12.33
CA ASP A 204 4.28 9.44 -11.73
C ASP A 204 4.66 8.00 -11.35
N ALA A 205 3.72 7.24 -10.77
CA ALA A 205 3.89 5.81 -10.49
C ALA A 205 4.10 4.99 -11.77
N ALA A 206 3.39 5.31 -12.86
CA ALA A 206 3.57 4.64 -14.14
C ALA A 206 4.95 4.93 -14.76
N ASP A 207 5.41 6.17 -14.68
CA ASP A 207 6.74 6.58 -15.18
C ASP A 207 7.88 5.92 -14.37
N GLN A 208 7.62 5.57 -13.11
CA GLN A 208 8.51 4.78 -12.25
C GLN A 208 8.39 3.25 -12.45
N GLY A 209 7.48 2.78 -13.30
CA GLY A 209 7.23 1.34 -13.52
C GLY A 209 6.48 0.64 -12.38
N ARG A 210 5.89 1.41 -11.46
CA ARG A 210 5.06 0.91 -10.37
C ARG A 210 3.63 0.66 -10.81
N LEU A 211 3.10 1.47 -11.74
CA LEU A 211 1.82 1.21 -12.39
C LEU A 211 2.04 0.78 -13.85
N ILE A 212 1.58 -0.40 -14.23
CA ILE A 212 1.77 -0.93 -15.58
C ILE A 212 0.42 -1.31 -16.21
N GLY A 213 0.24 -0.96 -17.48
CA GLY A 213 -0.92 -1.36 -18.28
C GLY A 213 -0.64 -2.61 -19.11
N SER A 214 -1.66 -3.44 -19.33
CA SER A 214 -1.66 -4.44 -20.40
C SER A 214 -1.79 -3.76 -21.78
N THR A 215 -1.83 -4.55 -22.86
CA THR A 215 -2.19 -4.03 -24.19
C THR A 215 -3.60 -4.48 -24.54
N PRO A 216 -4.51 -3.57 -24.96
CA PRO A 216 -4.36 -2.11 -25.15
C PRO A 216 -4.03 -1.33 -23.87
N ASP A 217 -3.26 -0.24 -24.00
CA ASP A 217 -2.76 0.52 -22.84
C ASP A 217 -3.82 1.45 -22.25
N HIS A 218 -4.35 1.05 -21.09
CA HIS A 218 -5.32 1.80 -20.31
C HIS A 218 -4.69 2.92 -19.47
N ILE A 219 -3.36 2.97 -19.30
CA ILE A 219 -2.67 4.05 -18.58
C ILE A 219 -2.77 5.37 -19.37
N LYS A 220 -2.95 5.29 -20.69
CA LYS A 220 -3.17 6.47 -21.53
C LYS A 220 -4.42 7.26 -21.13
N GLU A 221 -5.46 6.57 -20.67
CA GLU A 221 -6.70 7.19 -20.17
C GLU A 221 -6.40 8.10 -18.98
N ILE A 222 -5.60 7.61 -18.03
CA ILE A 222 -5.15 8.35 -16.84
C ILE A 222 -4.24 9.52 -17.23
N ARG A 223 -3.33 9.33 -18.21
CA ARG A 223 -2.44 10.40 -18.70
C ARG A 223 -3.21 11.59 -19.28
N TRP A 224 -4.33 11.37 -19.95
CA TRP A 224 -5.17 12.47 -20.43
C TRP A 224 -5.81 13.26 -19.28
N ILE A 225 -6.31 12.57 -18.25
CA ILE A 225 -6.88 13.22 -17.06
C ILE A 225 -5.81 14.06 -16.35
N ALA A 226 -4.60 13.54 -16.17
CA ALA A 226 -3.48 14.27 -15.57
C ALA A 226 -3.12 15.56 -16.35
N GLN A 227 -3.30 15.54 -17.67
CA GLN A 227 -3.09 16.70 -18.54
C GLN A 227 -4.29 17.67 -18.57
N GLY A 228 -5.35 17.39 -17.82
CA GLY A 228 -6.61 18.14 -17.86
C GLY A 228 -7.35 18.00 -19.20
N GLN A 229 -7.05 16.96 -19.98
CA GLN A 229 -7.65 16.73 -21.29
C GLN A 229 -8.91 15.88 -21.17
N THR A 230 -10.00 16.37 -21.77
CA THR A 230 -11.20 15.57 -21.97
C THR A 230 -11.14 14.90 -23.33
N VAL A 231 -11.08 13.56 -23.33
CA VAL A 231 -11.14 12.74 -24.54
C VAL A 231 -12.47 12.01 -24.57
N PRO A 232 -13.24 12.07 -25.69
CA PRO A 232 -14.53 11.41 -25.79
C PRO A 232 -14.45 9.92 -25.42
N ASP A 233 -15.39 9.45 -24.60
CA ASP A 233 -15.49 8.06 -24.13
C ASP A 233 -14.27 7.51 -23.39
N CYS A 234 -13.35 8.38 -22.94
CA CYS A 234 -12.11 8.02 -22.25
C CYS A 234 -12.03 8.57 -20.82
N GLY A 235 -13.17 8.84 -20.21
CA GLY A 235 -13.23 9.22 -18.79
C GLY A 235 -12.93 8.03 -17.89
N VAL A 236 -12.34 8.30 -16.73
CA VAL A 236 -12.18 7.33 -15.64
C VAL A 236 -12.84 7.94 -14.42
N ASP A 237 -13.70 7.18 -13.74
CA ASP A 237 -14.37 7.63 -12.52
C ASP A 237 -13.31 7.95 -11.46
N VAL A 238 -13.50 9.05 -10.73
CA VAL A 238 -12.57 9.48 -9.69
C VAL A 238 -12.34 8.37 -8.66
N ARG A 239 -13.37 7.58 -8.34
CA ARG A 239 -13.29 6.46 -7.40
C ARG A 239 -12.38 5.34 -7.92
N ILE A 240 -12.34 5.12 -9.23
CA ILE A 240 -11.39 4.17 -9.83
C ILE A 240 -9.96 4.71 -9.74
N LEU A 241 -9.74 6.02 -9.92
CA LEU A 241 -8.42 6.63 -9.67
C LEU A 241 -8.01 6.48 -8.20
N GLN A 242 -8.93 6.66 -7.26
CA GLN A 242 -8.69 6.46 -5.83
C GLN A 242 -8.34 5.00 -5.50
N VAL A 243 -9.07 4.03 -6.08
CA VAL A 243 -8.77 2.60 -5.95
C VAL A 243 -7.37 2.27 -6.46
N LEU A 244 -6.94 2.85 -7.59
CA LEU A 244 -5.58 2.66 -8.12
C LEU A 244 -4.51 3.25 -7.20
N VAL A 245 -4.76 4.42 -6.60
CA VAL A 245 -3.84 5.02 -5.62
C VAL A 245 -3.74 4.15 -4.38
N LEU A 246 -4.87 3.65 -3.83
CA LEU A 246 -4.88 2.69 -2.72
C LEU A 246 -4.09 1.44 -3.04
N ALA A 247 -4.28 0.87 -4.24
CA ALA A 247 -3.50 -0.30 -4.66
C ALA A 247 -2.00 0.00 -4.67
N LEU A 248 -1.57 1.17 -5.14
CA LEU A 248 -0.15 1.58 -5.13
C LEU A 248 0.39 1.96 -3.74
N GLN A 249 -0.47 2.15 -2.74
CA GLN A 249 -0.05 2.26 -1.34
C GLN A 249 0.14 0.88 -0.70
N ILE A 250 -0.58 -0.13 -1.18
CA ILE A 250 -0.53 -1.50 -0.65
C ILE A 250 0.56 -2.34 -1.36
N PHE A 251 0.80 -2.08 -2.64
CA PHE A 251 1.65 -2.87 -3.51
C PHE A 251 2.76 -2.02 -4.15
N ASP A 252 3.95 -2.59 -4.27
CA ASP A 252 5.11 -1.95 -4.91
C ASP A 252 4.90 -1.81 -6.42
N GLN A 253 4.22 -2.80 -7.03
CA GLN A 253 3.82 -2.78 -8.44
C GLN A 253 2.38 -3.23 -8.62
N VAL A 254 1.61 -2.49 -9.41
CA VAL A 254 0.21 -2.73 -9.77
C VAL A 254 0.09 -2.83 -11.29
N GLY A 255 -0.48 -3.93 -11.77
CA GLY A 255 -0.74 -4.18 -13.18
C GLY A 255 -2.24 -4.16 -13.49
N VAL A 256 -2.64 -3.29 -14.39
CA VAL A 256 -4.03 -3.08 -14.81
C VAL A 256 -4.24 -3.59 -16.22
N SER A 257 -5.22 -4.48 -16.40
CA SER A 257 -5.58 -5.02 -17.69
C SER A 257 -6.74 -4.30 -18.34
N ASP A 258 -7.58 -3.60 -17.56
CA ASP A 258 -8.73 -2.88 -18.09
C ASP A 258 -9.20 -1.73 -17.18
N ILE A 259 -9.68 -0.64 -17.79
CA ILE A 259 -10.33 0.49 -17.12
C ILE A 259 -11.55 0.95 -17.95
N ASN A 260 -11.33 1.55 -19.13
CA ASN A 260 -12.40 2.00 -20.01
C ASN A 260 -12.31 1.36 -21.40
N ARG A 261 -12.94 0.18 -21.56
CA ARG A 261 -13.14 -0.48 -22.86
C ARG A 261 -13.80 0.40 -23.92
N LYS A 262 -14.65 1.34 -23.53
CA LYS A 262 -15.29 2.26 -24.48
C LYS A 262 -14.26 3.19 -25.13
N CYS A 263 -13.25 3.61 -24.39
CA CYS A 263 -12.14 4.41 -24.88
C CYS A 263 -11.28 3.66 -25.90
N THR A 264 -10.98 2.40 -25.60
CA THR A 264 -10.11 1.55 -26.42
C THR A 264 -10.85 0.86 -27.57
N GLY A 265 -12.19 0.91 -27.58
CA GLY A 265 -13.05 0.23 -28.55
C GLY A 265 -13.14 -1.29 -28.34
N GLN A 266 -12.75 -1.79 -27.16
CA GLN A 266 -12.80 -3.21 -26.82
C GLN A 266 -14.23 -3.64 -26.48
N ILE A 267 -14.61 -4.85 -26.89
CA ILE A 267 -15.87 -5.50 -26.48
C ILE A 267 -15.51 -6.92 -26.03
N GLU A 268 -15.39 -7.09 -24.73
CA GLU A 268 -14.92 -8.32 -24.09
C GLU A 268 -15.83 -8.68 -22.91
N GLY A 269 -15.81 -9.95 -22.50
CA GLY A 269 -16.61 -10.46 -21.39
C GLY A 269 -18.11 -10.15 -21.55
N ALA A 270 -18.69 -9.48 -20.55
CA ALA A 270 -20.10 -9.04 -20.55
C ALA A 270 -20.46 -8.00 -21.64
N GLY A 271 -19.53 -7.65 -22.52
CA GLY A 271 -19.73 -6.75 -23.65
C GLY A 271 -20.13 -5.35 -23.18
N THR A 272 -21.11 -4.74 -23.87
CA THR A 272 -21.53 -3.36 -23.58
C THR A 272 -22.29 -3.18 -22.27
N ALA A 273 -22.62 -4.28 -21.58
CA ALA A 273 -23.22 -4.25 -20.24
C ALA A 273 -22.17 -4.18 -19.12
N SER A 274 -20.88 -4.31 -19.43
CA SER A 274 -19.79 -4.19 -18.47
C SER A 274 -19.58 -2.73 -18.02
N SER A 275 -19.23 -2.51 -16.76
CA SER A 275 -18.85 -1.20 -16.19
C SER A 275 -17.64 -0.57 -16.87
N HIS A 276 -16.84 -1.35 -17.57
CA HIS A 276 -15.80 -0.82 -18.45
C HIS A 276 -16.35 -0.14 -19.71
N TYR A 277 -17.64 -0.30 -20.03
CA TYR A 277 -18.26 0.17 -21.28
C TYR A 277 -19.56 0.96 -21.08
N PHE A 278 -20.48 0.50 -20.24
CA PHE A 278 -21.77 1.17 -20.08
C PHE A 278 -21.60 2.54 -19.41
N ASN A 279 -22.56 3.45 -19.64
CA ASN A 279 -22.53 4.84 -19.13
C ASN A 279 -21.25 5.64 -19.46
N GLY A 280 -20.52 5.28 -20.51
CA GLY A 280 -19.28 5.97 -20.90
C GLY A 280 -18.00 5.23 -20.49
N GLY A 281 -18.14 4.10 -19.76
CA GLY A 281 -17.03 3.29 -19.28
C GLY A 281 -16.24 3.95 -18.14
N GLY A 282 -15.14 3.32 -17.74
CA GLY A 282 -14.27 3.84 -16.67
C GLY A 282 -14.86 3.73 -15.27
N LEU A 283 -15.87 2.86 -15.07
CA LEU A 283 -16.53 2.60 -13.78
C LEU A 283 -16.03 1.32 -13.10
N ALA A 284 -15.01 0.67 -13.65
CA ALA A 284 -14.39 -0.52 -13.11
C ALA A 284 -12.89 -0.56 -13.44
N VAL A 285 -12.16 -1.43 -12.75
CA VAL A 285 -10.76 -1.74 -13.01
C VAL A 285 -10.51 -3.25 -12.88
N ASP A 286 -9.79 -3.80 -13.85
CA ASP A 286 -9.30 -5.17 -13.81
C ASP A 286 -7.80 -5.16 -13.46
N PHE A 287 -7.45 -5.71 -12.31
CA PHE A 287 -6.06 -5.95 -11.93
C PHE A 287 -5.63 -7.32 -12.44
N TYR A 288 -4.57 -7.42 -13.24
CA TYR A 288 -4.03 -8.72 -13.66
C TYR A 288 -2.74 -9.08 -12.94
N ARG A 289 -2.12 -8.12 -12.24
CA ARG A 289 -0.86 -8.32 -11.53
C ARG A 289 -0.75 -7.44 -10.30
N LEU A 290 -0.25 -7.97 -9.18
CA LEU A 290 0.09 -7.23 -7.96
C LEU A 290 1.43 -7.75 -7.42
N ASN A 291 2.36 -6.86 -7.04
CA ASN A 291 3.73 -7.19 -6.63
C ASN A 291 4.45 -8.15 -7.61
N GLY A 292 4.24 -7.95 -8.91
CA GLY A 292 4.84 -8.81 -9.92
C GLY A 292 4.21 -10.21 -10.04
N GLN A 293 3.16 -10.52 -9.29
CA GLN A 293 2.45 -11.81 -9.35
C GLN A 293 1.11 -11.67 -10.05
N GLY A 294 0.77 -12.64 -10.90
CA GLY A 294 -0.55 -12.69 -11.53
C GLY A 294 -1.65 -12.90 -10.48
N VAL A 295 -2.80 -12.27 -10.67
CA VAL A 295 -3.92 -12.36 -9.72
C VAL A 295 -5.13 -13.06 -10.32
N THR A 296 -5.91 -13.71 -9.46
CA THR A 296 -7.04 -14.57 -9.84
C THR A 296 -8.34 -14.20 -9.13
N GLY A 297 -8.30 -13.21 -8.23
CA GLY A 297 -9.37 -12.91 -7.30
C GLY A 297 -9.42 -13.83 -6.07
N ALA A 298 -8.62 -14.90 -6.04
CA ALA A 298 -8.53 -15.87 -4.94
C ALA A 298 -7.13 -15.99 -4.32
N ASP A 299 -6.10 -15.46 -4.97
CA ASP A 299 -4.74 -15.42 -4.45
C ASP A 299 -4.59 -14.43 -3.27
N GLY A 300 -3.47 -14.53 -2.56
CA GLY A 300 -3.20 -13.70 -1.38
C GLY A 300 -3.18 -12.19 -1.66
N ASN A 301 -2.68 -11.76 -2.82
CA ASN A 301 -2.66 -10.34 -3.17
C ASN A 301 -4.06 -9.83 -3.52
N SER A 302 -4.87 -10.65 -4.19
CA SER A 302 -6.28 -10.35 -4.41
C SER A 302 -7.03 -10.18 -3.11
N ILE A 303 -6.96 -11.17 -2.20
CA ILE A 303 -7.63 -11.12 -0.90
C ILE A 303 -7.15 -9.89 -0.11
N ARG A 304 -5.86 -9.61 -0.12
CA ARG A 304 -5.29 -8.41 0.52
C ARG A 304 -5.90 -7.12 -0.02
N LEU A 305 -6.00 -6.97 -1.35
CA LEU A 305 -6.58 -5.77 -1.96
C LEU A 305 -8.08 -5.64 -1.67
N ILE A 306 -8.85 -6.72 -1.85
CA ILE A 306 -10.31 -6.71 -1.59
C ILE A 306 -10.58 -6.26 -0.16
N THR A 307 -9.84 -6.85 0.79
CA THR A 307 -10.10 -6.63 2.20
C THR A 307 -9.65 -5.25 2.66
N ALA A 308 -8.61 -4.67 2.04
CA ALA A 308 -8.21 -3.28 2.28
C ALA A 308 -9.19 -2.26 1.65
N LEU A 309 -9.80 -2.60 0.51
CA LEU A 309 -10.75 -1.72 -0.18
C LEU A 309 -12.14 -1.76 0.44
N ASP A 310 -12.64 -2.92 0.88
CA ASP A 310 -14.05 -3.07 1.31
C ASP A 310 -14.52 -2.00 2.31
N PRO A 311 -13.79 -1.65 3.40
CA PRO A 311 -14.27 -0.68 4.37
C PRO A 311 -14.40 0.75 3.81
N VAL A 312 -13.56 1.10 2.85
CA VAL A 312 -13.52 2.46 2.28
C VAL A 312 -14.39 2.59 1.03
N MET A 313 -14.80 1.49 0.42
CA MET A 313 -15.63 1.51 -0.78
C MET A 313 -17.09 1.86 -0.44
N PRO A 314 -17.77 2.60 -1.33
CA PRO A 314 -19.18 2.90 -1.14
C PRO A 314 -20.02 1.62 -1.16
N ALA A 315 -21.03 1.54 -0.29
CA ALA A 315 -22.00 0.46 -0.30
C ALA A 315 -22.62 0.29 -1.70
N GLY A 316 -22.64 -0.94 -2.20
CA GLY A 316 -23.10 -1.25 -3.56
C GLY A 316 -22.00 -1.26 -4.63
N ALA A 317 -20.76 -0.92 -4.27
CA ALA A 317 -19.59 -1.30 -5.06
C ALA A 317 -19.56 -2.83 -5.23
N ARG A 318 -18.86 -3.33 -6.26
CA ARG A 318 -18.81 -4.77 -6.54
C ARG A 318 -17.38 -5.26 -6.72
N VAL A 319 -17.21 -6.55 -6.45
CA VAL A 319 -15.94 -7.27 -6.63
C VAL A 319 -16.21 -8.62 -7.29
N GLY A 320 -15.44 -8.95 -8.33
CA GLY A 320 -15.61 -10.19 -9.10
C GLY A 320 -14.99 -11.43 -8.43
N GLN A 321 -14.96 -12.52 -9.18
CA GLN A 321 -14.21 -13.76 -8.88
C GLN A 321 -14.62 -14.49 -7.59
N VAL A 322 -15.89 -14.40 -7.18
CA VAL A 322 -16.39 -15.12 -6.00
C VAL A 322 -16.34 -16.64 -6.18
N ASP A 323 -16.57 -17.11 -7.40
CA ASP A 323 -16.48 -18.51 -7.83
C ASP A 323 -15.04 -19.04 -7.78
N CYS A 324 -14.08 -18.19 -8.13
CA CYS A 324 -12.65 -18.50 -8.04
C CYS A 324 -12.23 -18.67 -6.58
N ARG A 325 -12.67 -17.77 -5.70
CA ARG A 325 -12.44 -17.87 -4.24
C ARG A 325 -13.03 -19.16 -3.70
N ALA A 326 -14.30 -19.42 -3.99
CA ALA A 326 -14.97 -20.64 -3.55
C ALA A 326 -14.26 -21.91 -4.04
N SER A 327 -13.85 -21.95 -5.32
CA SER A 327 -13.13 -23.09 -5.92
C SER A 327 -11.75 -23.31 -5.31
N ALA A 328 -11.08 -22.24 -4.87
CA ALA A 328 -9.80 -22.30 -4.17
C ALA A 328 -9.95 -22.62 -2.67
N GLY A 329 -11.18 -22.74 -2.14
CA GLY A 329 -11.44 -22.88 -0.71
C GLY A 329 -11.15 -21.60 0.10
N ALA A 330 -11.05 -20.45 -0.56
CA ALA A 330 -10.87 -19.14 0.06
C ALA A 330 -12.22 -18.44 0.21
N THR A 331 -12.37 -17.65 1.28
CA THR A 331 -13.53 -16.78 1.48
C THR A 331 -13.07 -15.41 1.95
N VAL A 332 -13.77 -14.37 1.49
CA VAL A 332 -13.58 -12.99 1.95
C VAL A 332 -14.95 -12.47 2.35
N SER A 333 -15.07 -12.03 3.60
CA SER A 333 -16.27 -11.33 4.06
C SER A 333 -16.21 -9.88 3.63
N THR A 334 -17.27 -9.40 2.99
CA THR A 334 -17.40 -8.03 2.50
C THR A 334 -18.65 -7.39 3.08
N THR A 335 -18.56 -6.10 3.40
CA THR A 335 -19.65 -5.28 3.94
C THR A 335 -20.19 -4.34 2.86
N ASN A 336 -19.29 -3.66 2.14
CA ASN A 336 -19.68 -2.69 1.12
C ASN A 336 -19.67 -3.30 -0.28
N PHE A 337 -18.77 -4.24 -0.54
CA PHE A 337 -18.73 -4.97 -1.80
C PHE A 337 -19.84 -6.01 -1.90
N THR A 338 -20.58 -5.95 -2.99
CA THR A 338 -21.37 -7.07 -3.52
C THR A 338 -20.46 -7.95 -4.37
N GLN A 339 -20.36 -9.23 -4.04
CA GLN A 339 -19.52 -10.18 -4.78
C GLN A 339 -20.27 -10.80 -5.96
N PHE A 340 -19.58 -11.05 -7.07
CA PHE A 340 -20.17 -11.73 -8.25
C PHE A 340 -19.15 -12.64 -8.96
N GLU A 341 -19.64 -13.52 -9.84
CA GLU A 341 -18.80 -14.47 -10.60
C GLU A 341 -18.10 -13.78 -11.77
N ASP A 342 -16.82 -14.10 -11.98
CA ASP A 342 -16.04 -13.58 -13.10
C ASP A 342 -14.80 -14.47 -13.34
N SER A 343 -14.13 -14.30 -14.48
CA SER A 343 -13.00 -15.12 -14.89
C SER A 343 -11.80 -15.01 -13.93
N CYS A 344 -11.21 -16.15 -13.58
CA CYS A 344 -10.12 -16.26 -12.59
C CYS A 344 -8.73 -15.84 -13.12
N ASN A 345 -8.66 -14.91 -14.06
CA ASN A 345 -7.41 -14.40 -14.66
C ASN A 345 -7.09 -12.95 -14.29
N HIS A 346 -7.93 -12.32 -13.47
CA HIS A 346 -7.77 -10.97 -12.94
C HIS A 346 -8.56 -10.83 -11.62
N LEU A 347 -8.47 -9.65 -10.98
CA LEU A 347 -9.36 -9.20 -9.93
C LEU A 347 -10.15 -7.98 -10.42
N HIS A 348 -11.47 -8.08 -10.44
CA HIS A 348 -12.38 -7.01 -10.88
C HIS A 348 -12.88 -6.19 -9.70
N ILE A 349 -12.78 -4.86 -9.80
CA ILE A 349 -13.35 -3.89 -8.84
C ILE A 349 -14.25 -2.90 -9.58
N ASP A 350 -15.46 -2.66 -9.06
CA ASP A 350 -16.54 -1.97 -9.77
C ASP A 350 -17.26 -0.95 -8.88
N VAL A 351 -17.49 0.25 -9.42
CA VAL A 351 -18.28 1.31 -8.78
C VAL A 351 -19.48 1.78 -9.61
N GLY A 352 -19.76 1.14 -10.75
CA GLY A 352 -20.82 1.52 -11.69
C GLY A 352 -22.25 1.28 -11.18
N PHE A 353 -22.40 0.58 -10.04
CA PHE A 353 -23.69 0.21 -9.45
C PHE A 353 -24.00 0.97 -8.15
N THR A 354 -23.22 2.00 -7.85
CA THR A 354 -23.42 2.87 -6.69
C THR A 354 -23.04 4.31 -7.03
N ASP A 355 -23.77 5.26 -6.45
CA ASP A 355 -23.45 6.70 -6.53
C ASP A 355 -22.65 7.19 -5.30
N GLY A 356 -22.39 6.29 -4.35
CA GLY A 356 -21.63 6.60 -3.14
C GLY A 356 -20.17 6.97 -3.45
N GLN A 357 -19.55 7.67 -2.52
CA GLN A 357 -18.13 8.06 -2.57
C GLN A 357 -17.29 7.13 -1.70
N LEU A 358 -15.99 7.04 -1.98
CA LEU A 358 -15.07 6.35 -1.07
C LEU A 358 -14.98 7.15 0.23
N THR A 359 -14.86 6.42 1.35
CA THR A 359 -14.57 7.00 2.66
C THR A 359 -13.06 7.17 2.77
N THR A 360 -12.55 8.38 2.62
CA THR A 360 -11.09 8.67 2.56
C THR A 360 -10.55 9.35 3.81
N ASN A 361 -11.21 9.14 4.96
CA ASN A 361 -10.90 9.81 6.23
C ASN A 361 -9.84 9.08 7.05
#